data_AF-A0A060BZE1-F1
#
_entry.id   AF-A0A060BZE1-F1
#
_cell.length_a   1.000
_cell.length_b   1.000
_cell.length_c   1.000
_cell.angle_alpha   90.00
_cell.angle_beta   90.00
_cell.angle_gamma   90.00
#
_symmetry.space_group_name_H-M   'P 1'
#
loop_
_entity.id
_entity.type
_entity.pdbx_description
1 polymer ?
#
loop_
_entity_poly.entity_id
_entity_poly.type
_entity_poly.pdbx_seq_one_letter_code
_entity_poly.pdbx_strand_id
1 'polypeptide(L)'
;MRQQYHNRRLTVGVDRLDYSKGLPQRLQAFAELLRRYPENRGQTTLIQIASPSRENVGAYERLRHQMDMMCGAINGDYGELDWMPVRYIHRTIARKRIPGIYRAARVALVTPLRDGMNLVAKEY
;
A
#
# COMPACT_ATOMS: atom_id res chain seq x y z
N MET A 1 15.14 -20.06 0.82
CA MET A 1 13.84 -19.39 0.55
C MET A 1 13.06 -19.00 1.81
N ARG A 2 12.65 -19.88 2.75
CA ARG A 2 11.82 -19.49 3.93
C ARG A 2 12.41 -18.37 4.82
N GLN A 3 13.74 -18.30 4.98
CA GLN A 3 14.40 -17.25 5.78
C GLN A 3 14.37 -15.86 5.10
N GLN A 4 14.40 -15.76 3.77
CA GLN A 4 14.34 -14.47 3.07
C GLN A 4 12.98 -13.77 3.27
N TYR A 5 11.88 -14.53 3.37
CA TYR A 5 10.56 -13.98 3.70
C TYR A 5 10.47 -13.41 5.12
N HIS A 6 11.25 -13.94 6.06
CA HIS A 6 11.13 -13.59 7.48
C HIS A 6 11.79 -12.24 7.84
N ASN A 7 12.66 -11.70 6.98
CA ASN A 7 13.42 -10.49 7.29
C ASN A 7 13.00 -9.26 6.45
N ARG A 8 11.96 -9.39 5.62
CA ARG A 8 11.47 -8.26 4.83
C ARG A 8 10.78 -7.23 5.70
N ARG A 9 11.11 -5.97 5.49
CA ARG A 9 10.52 -4.82 6.17
C ARG A 9 9.14 -4.57 5.56
N LEU A 10 8.11 -4.77 6.37
CA LEU A 10 6.74 -4.51 5.97
C LEU A 10 6.44 -3.01 6.16
N THR A 11 5.94 -2.40 5.09
CA THR A 11 5.35 -1.07 5.12
C THR A 11 3.86 -1.22 4.85
N VAL A 12 2.99 -0.47 5.54
CA VAL A 12 1.54 -0.62 5.41
C VAL A 12 0.85 0.70 5.08
N GLY A 13 -0.13 0.67 4.20
CA GLY A 13 -1.11 1.74 4.02
C GLY A 13 -2.51 1.16 4.17
N VAL A 14 -3.34 1.73 5.03
CA VAL A 14 -4.73 1.29 5.24
C VAL A 14 -5.65 2.49 5.07
N ASP A 15 -6.43 2.48 4.00
CA ASP A 15 -7.35 3.57 3.68
C ASP A 15 -8.61 3.02 3.00
N ARG A 16 -9.62 3.88 2.86
CA ARG A 16 -10.66 3.67 1.86
C ARG A 16 -10.09 4.03 0.49
N LEU A 17 -10.56 3.39 -0.57
CA LEU A 17 -10.28 3.84 -1.92
C LEU A 17 -11.01 5.18 -2.13
N ASP A 18 -10.31 6.29 -1.91
CA ASP A 18 -10.86 7.65 -1.97
C ASP A 18 -9.77 8.61 -2.43
N TYR A 19 -10.12 9.55 -3.32
CA TYR A 19 -9.17 10.47 -3.94
C TYR A 19 -8.52 11.42 -2.94
N SER A 20 -9.16 11.68 -1.78
CA SER A 20 -8.58 12.50 -0.71
C SER A 20 -7.36 11.84 -0.05
N LYS A 21 -7.17 10.52 -0.20
CA LYS A 21 -6.16 9.73 0.52
C LYS A 21 -4.79 9.70 -0.16
N GLY A 22 -4.64 10.30 -1.34
CA GLY A 22 -3.35 10.42 -2.01
C GLY A 22 -2.70 9.08 -2.36
N LEU A 23 -3.50 8.04 -2.61
CA LEU A 23 -3.00 6.68 -2.84
C LEU A 23 -2.08 6.57 -4.07
N PRO A 24 -2.38 7.22 -5.21
CA PRO A 24 -1.46 7.22 -6.36
C PRO A 24 -0.10 7.85 -6.01
N GLN A 25 -0.10 8.99 -5.30
CA GLN A 25 1.13 9.68 -4.90
C GLN A 25 1.96 8.80 -3.95
N ARG A 26 1.31 8.05 -3.07
CA ARG A 26 1.97 7.08 -2.19
C ARG A 26 2.64 5.96 -2.97
N LEU A 27 1.97 5.40 -3.98
CA LEU A 27 2.56 4.39 -4.86
C LEU A 27 3.73 4.96 -5.66
N GLN A 28 3.62 6.19 -6.18
CA GLN A 28 4.73 6.88 -6.86
C GLN A 28 5.92 7.07 -5.93
N ALA A 29 5.69 7.51 -4.69
CA ALA A 29 6.75 7.68 -3.70
C ALA A 29 7.43 6.34 -3.36
N PHE A 30 6.67 5.24 -3.30
CA PHE A 30 7.23 3.91 -3.09
C PHE A 30 8.05 3.43 -4.29
N ALA A 31 7.57 3.65 -5.52
CA ALA A 31 8.35 3.37 -6.73
C ALA A 31 9.65 4.19 -6.77
N GLU A 32 9.59 5.46 -6.37
CA GLU A 32 10.74 6.35 -6.27
C GLU A 32 11.75 5.88 -5.20
N LEU A 33 11.28 5.37 -4.07
CA LEU A 33 12.12 4.71 -3.06
C LEU A 33 12.91 3.56 -3.68
N LEU A 34 12.24 2.65 -4.40
CA LEU A 34 12.90 1.51 -5.05
C LEU A 34 13.87 1.94 -6.15
N ARG A 35 13.56 3.03 -6.85
CA ARG A 35 14.40 3.58 -7.92
C ARG A 35 15.67 4.21 -7.37
N ARG A 36 15.56 5.13 -6.40
CA ARG A 36 16.69 5.90 -5.84
C ARG A 36 17.52 5.13 -4.84
N TYR A 37 16.91 4.17 -4.14
CA TYR A 37 17.53 3.42 -3.06
C TYR A 37 17.41 1.90 -3.31
N PRO A 38 18.20 1.35 -4.25
CA PRO A 38 18.12 -0.05 -4.67
C PRO A 38 18.31 -1.07 -3.54
N GLU A 39 18.94 -0.70 -2.43
CA GLU A 39 19.08 -1.53 -1.22
C GLU A 39 17.73 -1.93 -0.60
N ASN A 40 16.64 -1.25 -0.95
CA ASN A 40 15.29 -1.60 -0.52
C ASN A 40 14.64 -2.69 -1.39
N ARG A 41 15.19 -2.98 -2.58
CA ARG A 41 14.66 -4.00 -3.48
C ARG A 41 14.88 -5.39 -2.87
N GLY A 42 13.86 -6.25 -2.93
CA GLY A 42 13.86 -7.56 -2.26
C GLY A 42 13.71 -7.51 -0.74
N GLN A 43 13.87 -6.34 -0.12
CA GLN A 43 13.87 -6.14 1.34
C GLN A 43 12.61 -5.48 1.86
N THR A 44 11.96 -4.61 1.09
CA THR A 44 10.80 -3.85 1.55
C THR A 44 9.56 -4.22 0.75
N THR A 45 8.43 -4.44 1.41
CA THR A 45 7.14 -4.67 0.75
C THR A 45 6.10 -3.70 1.29
N LEU A 46 5.38 -3.03 0.39
CA LEU A 46 4.22 -2.22 0.72
C LEU A 46 2.95 -3.07 0.67
N ILE A 47 2.25 -3.18 1.80
CA ILE A 47 0.89 -3.73 1.89
C ILE A 47 -0.07 -2.55 1.83
N GLN A 48 -0.77 -2.37 0.71
CA GLN A 48 -1.78 -1.32 0.57
C GLN A 48 -3.18 -1.95 0.62
N ILE A 49 -3.88 -1.75 1.74
CA ILE A 49 -5.27 -2.13 1.90
C ILE A 49 -6.12 -0.92 1.51
N ALA A 50 -6.96 -1.08 0.49
CA ALA A 50 -7.92 -0.08 0.05
C ALA A 50 -9.33 -0.67 0.14
N SER A 51 -10.08 -0.29 1.17
CA SER A 51 -11.47 -0.76 1.30
C SER A 51 -12.33 -0.08 0.23
N PRO A 52 -13.22 -0.81 -0.47
CA PRO A 52 -14.12 -0.22 -1.46
C PRO A 52 -14.91 0.95 -0.88
N SER A 53 -15.13 1.99 -1.69
CA SER A 53 -15.95 3.13 -1.31
C SER A 53 -16.64 3.70 -2.53
N ARG A 54 -17.95 3.97 -2.42
CA ARG A 54 -18.75 4.70 -3.42
C ARG A 54 -18.49 4.24 -4.86
N GLU A 55 -18.53 2.93 -5.09
CA GLU A 55 -18.14 2.32 -6.38
C GLU A 55 -19.01 2.78 -7.56
N ASN A 56 -20.26 3.19 -7.31
CA ASN A 56 -21.18 3.69 -8.35
C ASN A 56 -20.82 5.10 -8.87
N VAL A 57 -19.73 5.70 -8.40
CA VAL A 57 -19.28 7.03 -8.82
C VAL A 57 -18.02 6.86 -9.65
N GLY A 58 -18.07 7.25 -10.93
CA GLY A 58 -16.97 7.00 -11.87
C GLY A 58 -15.61 7.58 -11.48
N ALA A 59 -15.54 8.56 -10.57
CA ALA A 59 -14.28 9.02 -9.99
C ALA A 59 -13.56 7.94 -9.17
N TYR A 60 -14.31 7.10 -8.45
CA TYR A 60 -13.77 6.01 -7.63
C TYR A 60 -13.33 4.83 -8.52
N GLU A 61 -14.07 4.54 -9.59
CA GLU A 61 -13.66 3.55 -10.60
C GLU A 61 -12.36 3.95 -11.30
N ARG A 62 -12.24 5.22 -11.74
CA ARG A 62 -10.99 5.73 -12.32
C ARG A 62 -9.81 5.61 -11.36
N LEU A 63 -10.02 5.95 -10.09
CA LEU A 63 -8.99 5.81 -9.06
C LEU A 63 -8.60 4.33 -8.86
N ARG A 64 -9.57 3.41 -8.87
CA ARG A 64 -9.31 1.97 -8.81
C ARG A 64 -8.44 1.52 -9.98
N HIS A 65 -8.84 1.84 -11.20
CA HIS A 65 -8.08 1.49 -12.39
C HIS A 65 -6.66 2.07 -12.36
N GLN A 66 -6.51 3.32 -11.93
CA GLN A 66 -5.21 3.94 -11.75
C GLN A 66 -4.35 3.17 -10.74
N MET A 67 -4.90 2.81 -9.58
CA MET A 67 -4.20 2.01 -8.58
C MET A 67 -3.80 0.64 -9.12
N ASP A 68 -4.69 -0.06 -9.83
CA ASP A 68 -4.43 -1.37 -10.43
C ASP A 68 -3.28 -1.30 -11.44
N MET A 69 -3.32 -0.32 -12.35
CA MET A 69 -2.27 -0.10 -13.34
C MET A 69 -0.92 0.21 -12.68
N MET A 70 -0.89 1.10 -11.69
CA MET A 70 0.34 1.48 -11.00
C MET A 70 0.93 0.34 -10.19
N CYS A 71 0.10 -0.44 -9.50
CA CYS A 71 0.56 -1.63 -8.79
C CYS A 71 1.10 -2.68 -9.76
N GLY A 72 0.44 -2.86 -10.91
CA GLY A 72 0.91 -3.74 -11.98
C GLY A 72 2.27 -3.31 -12.51
N ALA A 73 2.43 -2.03 -12.85
CA ALA A 73 3.70 -1.48 -13.34
C ALA A 73 4.83 -1.63 -12.31
N ILE A 74 4.62 -1.24 -11.05
CA ILE A 74 5.66 -1.35 -10.00
C ILE A 74 6.06 -2.83 -9.79
N ASN A 75 5.09 -3.74 -9.75
CA ASN A 75 5.38 -5.16 -9.60
C ASN A 75 6.02 -5.77 -10.85
N GLY A 76 5.75 -5.24 -12.05
CA GLY A 76 6.43 -5.66 -13.28
C GLY A 76 7.88 -5.18 -13.36
N ASP A 77 8.12 -3.92 -12.97
CA ASP A 77 9.45 -3.29 -13.06
C ASP A 77 10.43 -3.79 -11.99
N TYR A 78 9.94 -4.13 -10.80
CA TYR A 78 10.78 -4.48 -9.65
C TYR A 78 10.48 -5.86 -9.06
N GLY A 79 9.41 -6.54 -9.47
CA GLY A 79 9.06 -7.85 -8.92
C GLY A 79 10.09 -8.92 -9.26
N GLU A 80 10.31 -9.82 -8.32
CA GLU A 80 11.15 -11.01 -8.48
C GLU A 80 10.30 -12.25 -8.23
N LEU A 81 10.80 -13.44 -8.59
CA LEU A 81 10.08 -14.71 -8.44
C LEU A 81 9.54 -14.92 -7.01
N ASP A 82 10.28 -14.46 -6.00
CA ASP A 82 9.95 -14.62 -4.59
C ASP A 82 9.54 -13.31 -3.91
N TRP A 83 9.43 -12.18 -4.64
CA TRP A 83 9.18 -10.86 -4.07
C TRP A 83 8.20 -10.02 -4.90
N MET A 84 7.13 -9.58 -4.23
CA MET A 84 6.17 -8.62 -4.77
C MET A 84 6.33 -7.29 -4.00
N PRO A 85 6.83 -6.23 -4.66
CA PRO A 85 7.04 -4.93 -4.02
C PRO A 85 5.76 -4.34 -3.43
N VAL A 86 4.64 -4.41 -4.14
CA VAL A 86 3.35 -3.85 -3.72
C VAL A 86 2.28 -4.94 -3.66
N ARG A 87 1.81 -5.24 -2.46
CA ARG A 87 0.64 -6.10 -2.20
C ARG A 87 -0.60 -5.23 -2.05
N TYR A 88 -1.27 -4.98 -3.17
CA TYR A 88 -2.52 -4.23 -3.21
C TYR A 88 -3.72 -5.14 -2.90
N ILE A 89 -4.55 -4.73 -1.94
CA ILE A 89 -5.71 -5.48 -1.48
C ILE A 89 -6.93 -4.58 -1.54
N HIS A 90 -7.74 -4.75 -2.58
CA HIS A 90 -9.03 -4.08 -2.74
C HIS A 90 -10.16 -4.86 -2.07
N ARG A 91 -10.19 -4.88 -0.73
CA ARG A 91 -11.29 -5.49 0.04
C ARG A 91 -11.38 -4.90 1.44
N THR A 92 -12.59 -4.93 2.00
CA THR A 92 -12.80 -4.59 3.41
C THR A 92 -12.18 -5.67 4.28
N ILE A 93 -11.30 -5.28 5.20
CA ILE A 93 -10.73 -6.16 6.21
C ILE A 93 -11.39 -5.88 7.56
N ALA A 94 -11.75 -6.93 8.29
CA ALA A 94 -12.31 -6.80 9.62
C ALA A 94 -11.38 -6.00 10.54
N ARG A 95 -11.90 -4.97 11.21
CA ARG A 95 -11.13 -4.05 12.07
C ARG A 95 -10.24 -4.80 13.08
N LYS A 96 -10.73 -5.91 13.65
CA LYS A 96 -9.99 -6.76 14.59
C LYS A 96 -8.67 -7.33 14.06
N ARG A 97 -8.49 -7.41 12.73
CA ARG A 97 -7.27 -7.93 12.10
C ARG A 97 -6.24 -6.84 11.82
N ILE A 98 -6.66 -5.59 11.77
CA ILE A 98 -5.83 -4.45 11.38
C ILE A 98 -4.69 -4.18 12.38
N PRO A 99 -4.91 -4.18 13.72
CA PRO A 99 -3.82 -3.97 14.69
C PRO A 99 -2.68 -4.97 14.58
N GLY A 100 -2.97 -6.23 14.23
CA GLY A 100 -1.93 -7.24 14.01
C GLY A 100 -1.06 -6.94 12.79
N ILE A 101 -1.63 -6.32 11.75
CA ILE A 101 -0.88 -5.88 10.56
C ILE A 101 -0.02 -4.67 10.92
N TYR A 102 -0.57 -3.70 11.67
CA TYR A 102 0.19 -2.54 12.15
C TYR A 102 1.39 -2.96 12.99
N ARG A 103 1.17 -3.85 13.97
CA ARG A 103 2.25 -4.35 14.84
C ARG A 103 3.35 -5.12 14.08
N ALA A 104 3.00 -5.76 12.98
CA ALA A 104 3.97 -6.46 12.12
C ALA A 104 4.69 -5.52 11.13
N ALA A 105 4.15 -4.34 10.87
CA ALA A 105 4.75 -3.35 9.99
C ALA A 105 5.81 -2.52 10.72
N ARG A 106 6.87 -2.15 9.98
CA ARG A 106 7.93 -1.24 10.46
C ARG A 106 7.55 0.23 10.24
N VAL A 107 6.74 0.49 9.21
CA VAL A 107 6.31 1.84 8.82
C VAL A 107 4.85 1.78 8.38
N ALA A 108 4.03 2.74 8.81
CA ALA A 108 2.76 3.05 8.18
C ALA A 108 2.86 4.32 7.33
N LEU A 109 2.40 4.22 6.09
CA LEU A 109 2.27 5.34 5.18
C LEU A 109 0.86 5.91 5.31
N VAL A 110 0.71 6.92 6.16
CA VAL A 110 -0.54 7.66 6.34
C VAL A 110 -0.38 9.05 5.73
N THR A 111 -0.55 9.13 4.41
CA THR A 111 -0.22 10.33 3.61
C THR A 111 -1.42 10.86 2.82
N PRO A 112 -2.55 11.21 3.47
CA PRO A 112 -3.68 11.79 2.77
C PRO A 112 -3.34 13.18 2.22
N LEU A 113 -3.94 13.54 1.08
CA LEU A 113 -3.86 14.90 0.54
C LEU A 113 -4.66 15.88 1.39
N ARG A 114 -5.84 15.44 1.85
CA ARG A 114 -6.70 16.16 2.78
C ARG A 114 -7.43 15.17 3.67
N ASP A 115 -7.42 15.40 4.97
CA ASP A 115 -8.14 14.58 5.95
C ASP A 115 -8.48 15.44 7.16
N GLY A 116 -9.72 15.33 7.66
CA GLY A 116 -10.12 16.07 8.87
C GLY A 116 -9.41 15.50 10.11
N MET A 117 -9.37 14.18 10.20
CA MET A 117 -8.60 13.44 11.21
C MET A 117 -8.38 12.03 10.69
N ASN A 118 -7.15 11.55 10.78
CA ASN A 118 -6.81 10.20 10.35
C ASN A 118 -6.64 9.28 11.57
N LEU A 119 -7.65 8.45 11.85
CA LEU A 119 -7.59 7.50 12.97
C LEU A 119 -6.61 6.35 12.70
N VAL A 120 -6.34 6.01 11.43
CA VAL A 120 -5.32 4.99 11.09
C VAL A 120 -3.94 5.42 11.59
N ALA A 121 -3.61 6.72 11.54
CA ALA A 121 -2.37 7.24 12.12
C ALA A 121 -2.29 7.09 13.65
N LYS A 122 -3.42 7.04 14.36
CA LYS A 122 -3.47 6.87 15.82
C LYS A 122 -3.57 5.40 16.24
N GLU A 123 -4.15 4.57 15.39
CA GLU A 123 -4.26 3.13 15.61
C GLU A 123 -2.95 2.38 15.31
N TYR A 124 -2.11 2.94 14.42
CA TYR A 124 -0.76 2.48 14.15
C TYR A 124 0.20 2.90 15.26
#